data_AF-A0AAV3Z2R4-F1
#
_entry.id   AF-A0AAV3Z2R4-F1
#
_cell.length_a   1.000
_cell.length_b   1.000
_cell.length_c   1.000
_cell.angle_alpha   90.00
_cell.angle_beta   90.00
_cell.angle_gamma   90.00
#
_symmetry.space_group_name_H-M   'P 1'
#
loop_
_entity.id
_entity.type
_entity.pdbx_description
1 polymer ?
#
loop_
_entity_poly.entity_id
_entity_poly.type
_entity_poly.pdbx_seq_one_letter_code
_entity_poly.pdbx_strand_id
1 'polypeptide(L)'
;MVQQALRMFHIPEDIQEMLDDNFNGFKMRFSAERYTTDWINLEDSIATGCTISPILLDLAMEVILTAADFDGGYYMPLLKAFMDDTKILLPKENKTRRMLVWLDALMK
;
A
#
# COMPACT_ATOMS: atom_id res chain seq x y z
N MET A 1 -4.09 4.03 -5.36
CA MET A 1 -3.30 2.77 -5.37
C MET A 1 -4.16 1.52 -5.18
N VAL A 2 -5.02 1.45 -4.16
CA VAL A 2 -5.86 0.26 -3.88
C VAL A 2 -6.65 -0.20 -5.11
N GLN A 3 -7.38 0.70 -5.75
CA GLN A 3 -8.15 0.42 -6.97
C GLN A 3 -7.30 -0.16 -8.13
N GLN A 4 -6.04 0.25 -8.25
CA GLN A 4 -5.14 -0.31 -9.24
C GLN A 4 -4.69 -1.72 -8.85
N ALA A 5 -4.44 -1.98 -7.56
CA ALA A 5 -4.12 -3.30 -7.06
C ALA A 5 -5.29 -4.27 -7.28
N LEU A 6 -6.52 -3.88 -6.95
CA LEU A 6 -7.72 -4.70 -7.18
C LEU A 6 -7.86 -5.12 -8.65
N ARG A 7 -7.61 -4.20 -9.59
CA ARG A 7 -7.60 -4.52 -11.03
C ARG A 7 -6.45 -5.44 -11.44
N MET A 8 -5.24 -5.18 -10.94
CA MET A 8 -4.04 -5.97 -11.25
C MET A 8 -4.17 -7.43 -10.79
N PHE A 9 -4.82 -7.66 -9.64
CA PHE A 9 -5.07 -9.00 -9.10
C PHE A 9 -6.41 -9.61 -9.54
N HIS A 10 -7.10 -8.98 -10.50
CA HIS A 10 -8.37 -9.48 -11.06
C HIS A 10 -9.45 -9.74 -9.98
N ILE A 11 -9.53 -8.87 -8.97
CA ILE A 11 -10.56 -8.94 -7.95
C ILE A 11 -11.93 -8.68 -8.61
N PRO A 12 -12.98 -9.49 -8.33
CA PRO A 12 -14.32 -9.29 -8.88
C PRO A 12 -14.89 -7.90 -8.62
N GLU A 13 -15.66 -7.36 -9.57
CA GLU A 13 -16.22 -5.99 -9.49
C GLU A 13 -17.16 -5.79 -8.31
N ASP A 14 -17.95 -6.79 -7.94
CA ASP A 14 -18.83 -6.79 -6.77
C ASP A 14 -18.05 -6.61 -5.46
N ILE A 15 -16.87 -7.21 -5.35
CA ILE A 15 -15.97 -7.01 -4.20
C ILE A 15 -15.34 -5.61 -4.23
N GLN A 16 -14.99 -5.08 -5.41
CA GLN A 16 -14.47 -3.72 -5.53
C GLN A 16 -15.51 -2.68 -5.07
N GLU A 17 -16.76 -2.84 -5.50
CA GLU A 17 -17.89 -1.98 -5.10
C GLU A 17 -18.14 -2.07 -3.59
N MET A 18 -18.16 -3.29 -3.03
CA MET A 18 -18.29 -3.49 -1.57
C MET A 18 -17.16 -2.81 -0.79
N LEU A 19 -15.93 -2.84 -1.30
CA LEU A 19 -14.80 -2.16 -0.68
C LEU A 19 -14.94 -0.64 -0.77
N ASP A 20 -15.33 -0.12 -1.93
CA ASP A 20 -15.59 1.32 -2.11
C ASP A 20 -16.67 1.79 -1.14
N ASP A 21 -17.78 1.07 -1.01
CA ASP A 21 -18.83 1.37 -0.03
C ASP A 21 -18.32 1.31 1.42
N ASN A 22 -17.46 0.33 1.74
CA ASN A 22 -16.89 0.19 3.07
C ASN A 22 -15.94 1.35 3.42
N PHE A 23 -15.18 1.87 2.46
CA PHE A 23 -14.23 2.96 2.68
C PHE A 23 -14.80 4.35 2.42
N ASN A 24 -15.95 4.44 1.75
CA ASN A 24 -16.61 5.71 1.46
C ASN A 24 -17.19 6.34 2.73
N GLY A 25 -16.86 7.61 2.97
CA GLY A 25 -17.42 8.38 4.07
C GLY A 25 -16.94 7.95 5.46
N PHE A 26 -15.73 7.37 5.57
CA PHE A 26 -15.11 7.10 6.86
C PHE A 26 -15.05 8.37 7.71
N LYS A 27 -15.58 8.28 8.93
CA LYS A 27 -15.51 9.35 9.92
C LYS A 27 -14.84 8.84 11.17
N MET A 28 -13.92 9.64 11.67
CA MET A 28 -13.22 9.38 12.92
C MET A 28 -13.65 10.39 13.97
N ARG A 29 -13.70 9.97 15.23
CA ARG A 29 -13.77 10.86 16.37
C ARG A 29 -12.92 10.31 17.50
N PHE A 30 -12.42 11.18 18.34
CA PHE A 30 -11.62 10.82 19.50
C PHE A 30 -12.38 11.18 20.76
N SER A 31 -12.38 10.28 21.73
CA SER A 31 -12.91 10.54 23.07
C SER A 31 -11.76 10.46 24.07
N ALA A 32 -11.52 11.57 24.76
CA ALA A 32 -10.68 11.66 25.94
C ALA A 32 -11.57 11.86 27.17
N GLU A 33 -11.01 11.71 28.38
CA GLU A 33 -11.78 11.75 29.64
C GLU A 33 -12.73 12.95 29.77
N ARG A 34 -12.34 14.11 29.22
CA ARG A 34 -13.07 15.37 29.39
C ARG A 34 -13.74 15.90 28.13
N TYR A 35 -13.48 15.31 26.97
CA TYR A 35 -14.07 15.80 25.72
C TYR A 35 -14.08 14.74 24.64
N THR A 36 -15.02 14.88 23.73
CA THR A 36 -15.08 14.12 22.48
C THR A 36 -14.99 15.11 21.33
N THR A 37 -14.17 14.81 20.34
CA THR A 37 -14.07 15.62 19.12
C THR A 37 -15.34 15.47 18.28
N ASP A 38 -15.61 16.46 17.44
CA ASP A 38 -16.56 16.28 16.35
C ASP A 38 -16.09 15.18 15.38
N TRP A 39 -17.01 14.75 14.53
CA TRP A 39 -16.69 13.80 13.46
C TRP A 39 -15.76 14.46 12.43
N ILE A 40 -14.62 13.82 12.20
CA ILE A 40 -13.61 14.21 11.22
C ILE A 40 -13.76 13.27 10.04
N ASN A 41 -13.99 13.79 8.84
CA ASN A 41 -13.96 12.99 7.63
C ASN A 41 -12.51 12.57 7.35
N LEU A 42 -12.28 11.28 7.12
CA LEU A 42 -10.99 10.77 6.67
C LEU A 42 -11.00 10.74 5.14
N GLU A 43 -10.02 11.40 4.51
CA GLU A 43 -9.82 11.31 3.05
C GLU A 43 -9.14 10.00 2.68
N ASP A 44 -9.62 9.38 1.59
CA ASP A 44 -9.09 8.27 0.77
C ASP A 44 -7.85 7.53 1.30
N SER A 45 -7.95 7.00 2.51
CA SER A 45 -6.88 6.27 3.16
C SER A 45 -7.38 4.93 3.69
N ILE A 46 -6.48 3.97 3.66
CA ILE A 46 -6.68 2.67 4.30
C ILE A 46 -6.75 2.92 5.82
N ALA A 47 -7.95 2.81 6.40
CA ALA A 47 -8.18 3.14 7.80
C ALA A 47 -7.42 2.18 8.74
N THR A 48 -6.49 2.70 9.53
CA THR A 48 -5.75 1.91 10.53
C THR A 48 -6.71 1.35 11.58
N GLY A 49 -6.67 0.03 11.79
CA GLY A 49 -7.56 -0.67 12.73
C GLY A 49 -8.81 -1.29 12.08
N CYS A 50 -9.06 -1.06 10.78
CA CYS A 50 -10.03 -1.85 10.03
C CYS A 50 -9.43 -3.22 9.68
N THR A 51 -10.23 -4.29 9.80
CA THR A 51 -9.79 -5.67 9.56
C THR A 51 -9.32 -5.91 8.12
N ILE A 52 -9.89 -5.20 7.15
CA ILE A 52 -9.60 -5.38 5.72
C ILE A 52 -8.33 -4.60 5.33
N SER A 53 -7.99 -3.55 6.08
CA SER A 53 -6.90 -2.63 5.77
C SER A 53 -5.53 -3.29 5.56
N PRO A 54 -5.06 -4.24 6.39
CA PRO A 54 -3.76 -4.88 6.18
C PRO A 54 -3.68 -5.62 4.84
N ILE A 55 -4.76 -6.27 4.41
CA ILE A 55 -4.79 -7.04 3.16
C ILE A 55 -4.70 -6.08 1.95
N LEU A 56 -5.41 -4.96 2.00
CA LEU A 56 -5.35 -3.95 0.93
C LEU A 56 -4.00 -3.26 0.87
N LEU A 57 -3.35 -3.08 2.02
CA LEU A 57 -1.99 -2.54 2.08
C LEU A 57 -1.00 -3.51 1.42
N ASP A 58 -1.06 -4.80 1.77
CA ASP A 58 -0.19 -5.82 1.17
C ASP A 58 -0.39 -5.90 -0.36
N LEU A 59 -1.64 -5.84 -0.84
CA LEU A 59 -1.94 -5.82 -2.28
C LEU A 59 -1.36 -4.57 -2.97
N ALA A 60 -1.50 -3.39 -2.35
CA ALA A 60 -0.94 -2.16 -2.90
C ALA A 60 0.60 -2.20 -2.93
N MET A 61 1.23 -2.74 -1.89
CA MET A 61 2.67 -2.91 -1.83
C MET A 61 3.18 -3.89 -2.90
N GLU A 62 2.46 -4.98 -3.16
CA GLU A 62 2.84 -5.93 -4.21
C GLU A 62 2.82 -5.29 -5.61
N VAL A 63 1.92 -4.34 -5.88
CA VAL A 63 1.94 -3.56 -7.14
C VAL A 63 3.25 -2.77 -7.26
N ILE A 64 3.69 -2.13 -6.19
CA ILE A 64 4.94 -1.34 -6.15
C ILE A 64 6.15 -2.25 -6.37
N LEU A 65 6.18 -3.41 -5.69
CA LEU A 65 7.26 -4.38 -5.79
C LEU A 65 7.31 -5.07 -7.15
N THR A 66 6.16 -5.30 -7.79
CA THR A 66 6.11 -5.87 -9.14
C THR A 66 6.50 -4.84 -10.19
N ALA A 67 6.12 -3.58 -10.01
CA ALA A 67 6.61 -2.50 -10.88
C ALA A 67 8.13 -2.37 -10.80
N ALA A 68 8.73 -2.80 -9.68
CA ALA A 68 10.15 -2.83 -9.43
C ALA A 68 10.92 -3.75 -10.37
N ASP A 69 11.17 -3.23 -11.57
CA ASP A 69 11.96 -3.91 -12.58
C ASP A 69 13.43 -3.95 -12.18
N PHE A 70 13.87 -5.15 -11.83
CA PHE A 70 15.25 -5.45 -11.47
C PHE A 70 16.04 -5.81 -12.73
N ASP A 71 16.71 -4.82 -13.34
CA ASP A 71 17.58 -5.02 -14.51
C ASP A 71 16.90 -5.81 -15.67
N GLY A 72 15.65 -5.46 -16.03
CA GLY A 72 14.96 -6.03 -17.20
C GLY A 72 14.50 -7.48 -17.00
N GLY A 73 14.14 -7.86 -15.77
CA GLY A 73 13.56 -9.17 -15.42
C GLY A 73 14.53 -10.35 -15.33
N TYR A 74 15.84 -10.17 -15.56
CA TYR A 74 16.82 -11.28 -15.55
C TYR A 74 17.34 -11.65 -14.15
N TYR A 75 17.15 -10.77 -13.16
CA TYR A 75 17.64 -11.00 -11.80
C TYR A 75 16.60 -10.59 -10.79
N MET A 76 16.02 -11.55 -10.08
CA MET A 76 15.16 -11.28 -8.94
C MET A 76 16.05 -11.17 -7.69
N PRO A 77 16.25 -9.98 -7.12
CA PRO A 77 17.04 -9.85 -5.91
C PRO A 77 16.35 -10.53 -4.74
N LEU A 78 17.12 -10.83 -3.70
CA LEU A 78 16.55 -11.34 -2.47
C LEU A 78 15.73 -10.22 -1.82
N LEU A 79 14.42 -10.32 -2.00
CA LEU A 79 13.39 -9.41 -1.53
C LEU A 79 12.70 -10.03 -0.32
N LYS A 80 12.58 -9.25 0.75
CA LYS A 80 11.74 -9.58 1.91
C LYS A 80 10.88 -8.37 2.23
N ALA A 81 9.58 -8.50 2.08
CA ALA A 81 8.61 -7.46 2.38
C ALA A 81 7.66 -7.92 3.50
N PHE A 82 7.22 -6.98 4.32
CA PHE A 82 6.19 -7.16 5.34
C PHE A 82 5.45 -5.83 5.52
N MET A 83 4.20 -5.75 5.07
CA MET A 83 3.45 -4.49 5.02
C MET A 83 4.26 -3.39 4.31
N ASP A 84 4.53 -2.26 4.96
CA ASP A 84 5.35 -1.17 4.45
C ASP A 84 6.87 -1.43 4.56
N ASP A 85 7.31 -2.36 5.40
CA ASP A 85 8.72 -2.70 5.58
C ASP A 85 9.24 -3.60 4.46
N THR A 86 10.05 -3.04 3.56
CA THR A 86 10.69 -3.79 2.47
C THR A 86 12.22 -3.78 2.58
N LYS A 87 12.83 -4.96 2.44
CA LYS A 87 14.29 -5.16 2.39
C LYS A 87 14.68 -5.81 1.07
N ILE A 88 15.63 -5.20 0.37
CA ILE A 88 16.16 -5.69 -0.90
C ILE A 88 17.67 -5.86 -0.77
N LEU A 89 18.15 -7.07 -1.04
CA LEU A 89 19.59 -7.37 -1.05
C LEU A 89 20.10 -7.38 -2.48
N LEU A 90 21.00 -6.44 -2.77
CA LEU A 90 21.65 -6.28 -4.06
C LEU A 90 23.17 -6.42 -3.92
N PRO A 91 23.86 -7.05 -4.88
CA PRO A 91 25.28 -7.38 -4.77
C PRO A 91 26.24 -6.18 -4.94
N LYS A 92 25.75 -5.01 -5.38
CA LYS A 92 26.59 -3.83 -5.66
C LYS A 92 25.93 -2.55 -5.14
N GLU A 93 26.71 -1.70 -4.48
CA GLU A 93 26.27 -0.39 -3.95
C GLU A 93 25.56 0.46 -5.02
N ASN A 94 26.16 0.57 -6.22
CA ASN A 94 25.58 1.36 -7.31
C ASN A 94 24.20 0.89 -7.74
N LYS A 95 23.92 -0.43 -7.69
CA LYS A 95 22.59 -0.97 -7.99
C LYS A 95 21.61 -0.62 -6.87
N THR A 96 22.02 -0.75 -5.61
CA THR A 96 21.22 -0.35 -4.46
C THR A 96 20.85 1.13 -4.50
N ARG A 97 21.80 2.02 -4.80
CA ARG A 97 21.52 3.46 -4.87
C ARG A 97 20.52 3.79 -5.98
N ARG A 98 20.64 3.17 -7.17
CA ARG A 98 19.66 3.35 -8.26
C ARG A 98 18.28 2.85 -7.86
N MET A 99 18.22 1.69 -7.22
CA MET A 99 16.97 1.10 -6.72
C MET A 99 16.25 2.03 -5.73
N LEU A 100 16.99 2.61 -4.78
CA LEU A 100 16.43 3.54 -3.80
C LEU A 100 15.84 4.80 -4.46
N VAL A 101 16.57 5.41 -5.40
CA VAL A 101 16.07 6.58 -6.15
C VAL A 101 14.83 6.23 -6.96
N TRP A 102 14.80 5.03 -7.54
CA TRP A 102 13.68 4.60 -8.37
C TRP A 102 12.44 4.26 -7.54
N LEU A 103 12.58 3.59 -6.40
CA LEU A 103 11.48 3.37 -5.44
C LEU A 103 10.91 4.70 -4.93
N ASP A 104 11.77 5.67 -4.58
CA ASP A 104 11.35 7.01 -4.17
C ASP A 104 10.58 7.76 -5.27
N ALA A 105 10.85 7.47 -6.54
CA ALA A 105 10.12 8.05 -7.66
C ALA A 105 8.72 7.45 -7.87
N LEU A 106 8.47 6.20 -7.46
CA LEU A 106 7.15 5.55 -7.60
C LEU A 106 6.20 5.82 -6.44
N MET A 107 6.77 6.13 -5.28
CA MET A 107 6.00 6.41 -4.07
C MET A 107 5.54 7.88 -4.00
N LYS A 108 5.88 8.69 -5.01
CA LYS A 108 5.42 10.07 -5.19
C LYS A 108 4.23 10.11 -6.14
#